data_AF-S4XTS9-F1
#
_entry.id   AF-S4XTS9-F1
#
_cell.length_a   1.000
_cell.length_b   1.000
_cell.length_c   1.000
_cell.angle_alpha   90.00
_cell.angle_beta   90.00
_cell.angle_gamma   90.00
#
_symmetry.space_group_name_H-M   'P 1'
#
loop_
_entity.id
_entity.type
_entity.pdbx_description
1 polymer ?
#
loop_
_entity_poly.entity_id
_entity_poly.type
_entity_poly.pdbx_seq_one_letter_code
_entity_poly.pdbx_strand_id
1 'polypeptide(L)' 'MFHAAPQSAAHLVPKLAKGGVRRFRIELVREDAEGARRVVEAYRRLLAGEVAPAEVARGLRVEGSYGVVRGSLRVLQA' A
#
# COMPACT_ATOMS: atom_id res chain seq x y z
N MET A 1 8.89 4.77 -14.85
CA MET A 1 7.64 5.19 -15.52
C MET A 1 6.68 5.67 -14.44
N PHE A 2 6.06 6.84 -14.59
CA PHE A 2 5.04 7.34 -13.66
C PHE A 2 3.66 7.07 -14.25
N HIS A 3 2.85 6.24 -13.59
CA HIS A 3 1.52 5.86 -14.09
C HIS A 3 0.39 6.76 -13.59
N ALA A 4 0.68 7.76 -12.74
CA ALA A 4 -0.28 8.66 -12.09
C ALA A 4 -1.39 8.00 -11.25
N ALA A 5 -1.49 6.66 -11.26
CA ALA A 5 -2.41 5.88 -10.45
C ALA A 5 -1.78 5.59 -9.07
N PRO A 6 -2.51 5.84 -7.98
CA PRO A 6 -2.13 5.40 -6.64
C PRO A 6 -1.94 3.88 -6.60
N GLN A 7 -0.91 3.42 -5.89
CA GLN A 7 -0.55 2.01 -5.75
C GLN A 7 -0.53 1.58 -4.28
N SER A 8 -1.02 0.38 -3.96
CA SER A 8 -1.03 -0.12 -2.58
C SER A 8 -0.73 -1.61 -2.44
N ALA A 9 0.14 -1.92 -1.48
CA ALA A 9 0.42 -3.25 -0.98
C ALA A 9 -0.36 -3.59 0.31
N ALA A 10 -1.47 -2.89 0.62
CA ALA A 10 -2.22 -3.05 1.87
C ALA A 10 -2.59 -4.51 2.18
N HIS A 11 -2.90 -5.32 1.16
CA HIS A 11 -3.23 -6.73 1.31
C HIS A 11 -2.10 -7.60 1.88
N LEU A 12 -0.85 -7.15 1.80
CA LEU A 12 0.30 -7.84 2.38
C LEU A 12 0.51 -7.49 3.86
N VAL A 13 -0.06 -6.39 4.35
CA VAL A 13 0.18 -5.87 5.70
C VAL A 13 -0.07 -6.93 6.78
N PRO A 14 -1.19 -7.67 6.80
CA PRO A 14 -1.42 -8.69 7.84
C PRO A 14 -0.35 -9.79 7.84
N LYS A 15 0.05 -10.26 6.65
CA LYS A 15 1.07 -11.31 6.51
C LYS A 15 2.46 -10.82 6.94
N LEU A 16 2.84 -9.61 6.53
CA LEU A 16 4.14 -9.02 6.85
C LEU A 16 4.24 -8.67 8.34
N ALA A 17 3.17 -8.13 8.94
CA ALA A 17 3.10 -7.86 10.37
C ALA A 17 3.24 -9.16 11.18
N LYS A 18 2.53 -10.23 10.79
CA LYS A 18 2.70 -11.56 11.40
C LYS A 18 4.13 -12.11 11.24
N GLY A 19 4.80 -11.78 10.14
CA GLY A 19 6.21 -12.11 9.89
C GLY A 19 7.23 -11.22 10.64
N GLY A 20 6.78 -10.29 11.48
CA GLY A 20 7.65 -9.42 12.29
C GLY A 20 8.06 -8.11 11.63
N VAL A 21 7.54 -7.77 10.45
CA VAL A 21 7.80 -6.47 9.81
C VAL A 21 7.16 -5.35 10.62
N ARG A 22 7.95 -4.33 11.00
CA ARG A 22 7.50 -3.21 11.83
C ARG A 22 7.51 -1.86 11.13
N ARG A 23 8.19 -1.75 9.98
CA ARG A 23 8.33 -0.50 9.25
C ARG A 23 7.56 -0.58 7.94
N PHE A 24 6.58 0.31 7.81
CA PHE A 24 5.78 0.52 6.60
C PHE A 24 5.99 1.96 6.17
N ARG A 25 6.08 2.19 4.85
CA ARG A 25 6.31 3.51 4.29
C ARG A 25 5.12 3.92 3.43
N ILE A 26 4.73 5.18 3.55
CA ILE A 26 3.78 5.85 2.68
C ILE A 26 4.59 6.91 1.91
N GLU A 27 4.45 6.93 0.60
CA GLU A 27 5.05 7.93 -0.28
C GLU A 27 3.92 8.73 -0.91
N LEU A 28 3.97 10.05 -0.74
CA LEU A 28 3.00 11.00 -1.28
C LEU A 28 3.65 11.75 -2.43
N VAL A 29 2.89 12.08 -3.46
CA VAL A 29 3.40 12.75 -4.66
C VAL A 29 2.70 14.07 -4.91
N ARG A 30 1.37 14.10 -4.82
CA ARG A 30 0.55 15.29 -5.17
C ARG A 30 -0.59 15.56 -4.19
N GLU A 31 -0.66 14.79 -3.11
CA GLU A 31 -1.70 14.91 -2.10
C GLU A 31 -1.58 16.23 -1.35
N ASP A 32 -2.71 16.92 -1.16
CA ASP A 32 -2.81 18.06 -0.27
C ASP A 32 -2.84 17.63 1.22
N ALA A 33 -2.92 18.60 2.13
CA ALA A 33 -2.87 18.33 3.57
C ALA A 33 -3.99 17.36 4.03
N GLU A 34 -5.20 17.52 3.50
CA GLU A 34 -6.31 16.65 3.85
C GLU A 34 -6.15 15.24 3.24
N GLY A 35 -5.71 15.16 1.99
CA GLY A 35 -5.42 13.90 1.30
C GLY A 35 -4.34 13.11 2.03
N ALA A 36 -3.24 13.77 2.40
CA ALA A 36 -2.17 13.17 3.18
C ALA A 36 -2.68 12.63 4.52
N ARG A 37 -3.51 13.41 5.24
CA ARG A 37 -4.11 12.98 6.50
C ARG A 37 -4.98 11.74 6.33
N ARG A 38 -5.86 11.72 5.32
CA ARG A 38 -6.74 10.58 5.01
C ARG A 38 -5.93 9.32 4.72
N VAL A 39 -4.86 9.41 3.94
CA VAL A 39 -3.98 8.27 3.62
C VAL A 39 -3.30 7.74 4.89
N VAL A 40 -2.68 8.62 5.68
CA VAL A 40 -1.97 8.22 6.91
C VAL A 40 -2.92 7.59 7.92
N GLU A 41 -4.11 8.14 8.09
CA GLU A 41 -5.12 7.60 9.01
C GLU A 41 -5.60 6.21 8.58
N ALA A 42 -5.92 6.02 7.29
CA ALA A 42 -6.34 4.73 6.77
C ALA A 42 -5.29 3.63 7.03
N TYR A 43 -4.00 3.92 6.80
CA TYR A 43 -2.93 2.95 7.07
C TYR A 43 -2.67 2.75 8.57
N ARG A 44 -2.87 3.76 9.43
CA ARG A 44 -2.80 3.58 10.89
C ARG A 44 -3.87 2.61 11.38
N ARG A 45 -5.12 2.80 10.94
CA ARG A 45 -6.24 1.91 11.27
C ARG A 45 -5.99 0.48 10.76
N LEU A 46 -5.42 0.33 9.57
CA LEU A 46 -5.01 -0.98 9.03
C LEU A 46 -3.95 -1.65 9.91
N LEU A 47 -2.92 -0.91 10.32
CA LEU A 47 -1.84 -1.43 11.17
C LEU A 47 -2.32 -1.75 12.59
N ALA A 48 -3.36 -1.06 13.07
CA ALA A 48 -4.04 -1.35 14.33
C ALA A 48 -5.00 -2.56 14.22
N GLY A 49 -5.27 -3.07 13.02
CA GLY A 49 -6.20 -4.17 12.78
C GLY A 49 -7.68 -3.76 12.84
N GLU A 50 -7.97 -2.46 12.81
CA GLU A 50 -9.33 -1.92 12.91
C GLU A 50 -10.11 -1.98 11.59
N VAL A 51 -9.40 -2.07 10.45
CA VAL A 51 -9.98 -2.16 9.11
C VAL A 51 -9.29 -3.23 8.28
N ALA A 52 -10.03 -3.87 7.40
CA ALA A 52 -9.47 -4.83 6.46
C ALA A 52 -8.70 -4.12 5.32
N PRO A 53 -7.68 -4.75 4.71
CA PRO A 53 -6.98 -4.20 3.56
C PRO A 53 -7.87 -3.74 2.40
N ALA A 54 -8.98 -4.46 2.17
CA ALA A 54 -9.95 -4.13 1.13
C ALA A 54 -10.71 -2.83 1.39
N GLU A 55 -10.89 -2.45 2.65
CA GLU A 55 -11.53 -1.19 3.04
C GLU A 55 -10.60 0.00 2.76
N VAL A 56 -9.30 -0.16 3.03
CA VAL A 56 -8.27 0.85 2.72
C VAL A 56 -8.18 1.08 1.21
N ALA A 57 -8.11 0.00 0.42
CA ALA A 57 -8.04 0.10 -1.05
C ALA A 57 -9.25 0.85 -1.63
N ARG A 58 -10.46 0.54 -1.12
CA ARG A 58 -11.71 1.20 -1.54
C ARG A 58 -11.77 2.66 -1.11
N GLY A 59 -11.44 2.95 0.14
CA GLY A 59 -11.50 4.31 0.71
C GLY A 59 -10.50 5.27 0.08
N LEU A 60 -9.33 4.77 -0.33
CA LEU A 60 -8.28 5.57 -0.98
C LEU A 60 -8.31 5.49 -2.52
N ARG A 61 -9.26 4.75 -3.11
CA ARG A 61 -9.37 4.52 -4.57
C ARG A 61 -8.05 4.04 -5.20
N VAL A 62 -7.33 3.18 -4.49
CA VAL A 62 -6.03 2.66 -4.90
C VAL A 62 -6.21 1.41 -5.74
N GLU A 63 -5.48 1.27 -6.85
CA GLU A 63 -5.44 0.02 -7.57
C GLU A 63 -4.55 -1.00 -6.84
N GLY A 64 -4.96 -2.27 -6.85
CA GLY A 64 -4.25 -3.38 -6.19
C GLY A 64 -2.96 -3.85 -6.91
N SER A 65 -2.56 -3.14 -7.96
CA SER A 65 -1.34 -3.35 -8.73
C SER A 65 -0.25 -2.42 -8.23
N TYR A 66 0.58 -2.91 -7.31
CA TYR A 66 1.64 -2.13 -6.66
C TYR A 66 2.98 -2.32 -7.36
N GLY A 67 3.14 -1.85 -8.60
CA GLY A 67 4.44 -1.76 -9.30
C GLY A 67 5.25 -3.05 -9.48
N VAL A 68 4.78 -4.19 -8.99
CA VAL A 68 5.38 -5.52 -9.15
C VAL A 68 4.42 -6.42 -9.90
N VAL A 69 4.97 -7.22 -10.79
CA VAL A 69 4.22 -8.30 -11.45
C VAL A 69 3.89 -9.35 -10.39
N ARG A 70 2.61 -9.74 -10.27
CA ARG A 70 2.24 -10.96 -9.55
C ARG A 70 2.75 -12.15 -10.36
N GLY A 71 3.89 -12.72 -9.99
CA GLY A 71 4.52 -13.83 -10.70
C GLY A 71 5.91 -14.17 -10.15
N SER A 72 6.57 -15.19 -10.70
CA SER A 72 7.96 -15.48 -10.36
C SER A 72 8.86 -14.35 -10.87
N LEU A 73 9.63 -13.76 -9.96
CA LEU A 73 10.66 -12.79 -10.30
C LEU A 73 11.69 -13.50 -11.21
N ARG A 74 11.68 -13.20 -12.51
CA ARG A 74 12.71 -13.70 -13.42
C ARG A 74 13.89 -12.74 -13.39
N VAL A 75 14.99 -13.18 -12.81
CA VAL A 75 16.28 -12.49 -12.97
C VAL A 75 16.76 -12.81 -14.39
N LEU A 76 16.79 -11.80 -15.26
CA LEU A 76 17.44 -11.93 -16.56
C LEU A 76 18.96 -11.92 -16.31
N GLN A 77 19.66 -12.96 -16.76
CA GLN A 77 21.12 -12.95 -16.75
C GLN A 77 21.61 -12.05 -17.88
N ALA A 78 22.62 -11.22 -17.58
CA ALA A 78 23.26 -10.31 -18.54
C ALA A 78 24.06 -11.08 -19.60
#